data_AF-A0A067P9A4-F1
#
_entry.id   AF-A0A067P9A4-F1
#
_cell.length_a   1.000
_cell.length_b   1.000
_cell.length_c   1.000
_cell.angle_alpha   90.00
_cell.angle_beta   90.00
_cell.angle_gamma   90.00
#
_symmetry.space_group_name_H-M   'P 1'
#
loop_
_entity.id
_entity.type
_entity.pdbx_description
1 polymer ?
#
loop_
_entity_poly.entity_id
_entity_poly.type
_entity_poly.pdbx_seq_one_letter_code
_entity_poly.pdbx_strand_id
1 'polypeptide(L)'
;MQELATSQEPWQITGTCYGLPPIRLRRYYSKLHYDAQPLDRDAEQMGDCNKFYKTYSKNSLTGSILVLWCTHAICLGFHSIPVAEGRNDVFSAIYTRFPVAPQVIVYDFACQLAPYCLVREARYFRHTRFLIDEMHAHDHTRCGQACFTSNAMRYDDCIQMVNTSAVECGNKGMKRIRKSVSFMMYGHAIQFTKVFLDIWNRNVINRMAKV
;
A
#
# COMPACT_ATOMS: atom_id res chain seq x y z
N MET A 1 20.08 -16.49 -28.25
CA MET A 1 19.00 -15.52 -27.94
C MET A 1 17.96 -16.27 -27.13
N GLN A 2 17.95 -16.08 -25.81
CA GLN A 2 17.02 -16.76 -24.91
C GLN A 2 15.90 -15.75 -24.60
N GLU A 3 14.70 -16.04 -25.07
CA GLU A 3 13.51 -15.23 -24.83
C GLU A 3 13.21 -15.19 -23.32
N LEU A 4 13.30 -13.99 -22.75
CA LEU A 4 12.75 -13.68 -21.43
C LEU A 4 11.22 -13.71 -21.54
N ALA A 5 10.64 -14.88 -21.31
CA ALA A 5 9.20 -15.03 -21.11
C ALA A 5 8.82 -14.35 -19.78
N THR A 6 8.53 -13.04 -19.83
CA THR A 6 7.76 -12.38 -18.78
C THR A 6 6.32 -12.87 -18.86
N SER A 7 6.02 -13.98 -18.20
CA SER A 7 4.63 -14.39 -17.93
C SER A 7 4.04 -13.42 -16.90
N GLN A 8 3.64 -12.24 -17.34
CA GLN A 8 2.78 -11.38 -16.51
C GLN A 8 1.45 -12.09 -16.36
N GLU A 9 1.22 -12.69 -15.19
CA GLU A 9 -0.09 -13.22 -14.81
C GLU A 9 -1.18 -12.16 -15.09
N PRO A 10 -2.24 -12.49 -15.85
CA PRO A 10 -3.27 -11.53 -16.21
C PRO A 10 -3.87 -10.88 -14.94
N TRP A 11 -4.05 -9.55 -14.97
CA TRP A 11 -4.69 -8.83 -13.86
C TRP A 11 -6.10 -9.35 -13.58
N GLN A 12 -6.74 -9.98 -14.57
CA GLN A 12 -8.03 -10.66 -14.45
C GLN A 12 -8.01 -11.79 -13.41
N ILE A 13 -6.85 -12.42 -13.21
CA ILE A 13 -6.65 -13.52 -12.27
C ILE A 13 -6.13 -12.99 -10.93
N THR A 14 -5.15 -12.08 -10.97
CA THR A 14 -4.44 -11.64 -9.76
C THR A 14 -5.10 -10.46 -9.06
N GLY A 15 -5.92 -9.68 -9.76
CA GLY A 15 -6.41 -8.38 -9.28
C GLY A 15 -5.30 -7.34 -9.13
N THR A 16 -4.11 -7.56 -9.68
CA THR A 16 -2.95 -6.67 -9.50
C THR A 16 -2.45 -6.10 -10.83
N CYS A 17 -2.03 -4.84 -10.81
CA CYS A 17 -1.43 -4.16 -11.97
C CYS A 17 -0.18 -3.41 -11.51
N TYR A 18 1.00 -3.87 -11.89
CA TYR A 18 2.27 -3.21 -11.59
C TYR A 18 3.09 -2.96 -12.84
N GLY A 19 3.82 -1.84 -12.85
CA GLY A 19 4.89 -1.64 -13.83
C GLY A 19 6.11 -2.53 -13.56
N LEU A 20 6.29 -2.95 -12.31
CA LEU A 20 7.35 -3.86 -11.88
C LEU A 20 6.97 -5.34 -12.13
N PRO A 21 7.87 -6.15 -12.70
CA PRO A 21 7.61 -7.57 -12.90
C PRO A 21 7.44 -8.29 -11.56
N PRO A 22 6.60 -9.34 -11.49
CA PRO A 22 6.59 -10.24 -10.35
C PRO A 22 7.93 -10.98 -10.29
N ILE A 23 8.66 -10.85 -9.19
CA ILE A 23 9.93 -11.55 -8.97
C ILE A 23 9.83 -12.67 -7.93
N ARG A 24 8.71 -12.72 -7.20
CA ARG A 24 8.38 -13.78 -6.24
C ARG A 24 6.89 -14.10 -6.34
N LEU A 25 6.54 -15.35 -6.09
CA LEU A 25 5.14 -15.75 -5.93
C LEU A 25 4.56 -15.14 -4.66
N ARG A 26 3.28 -14.74 -4.71
CA ARG A 26 2.54 -14.31 -3.53
C ARG A 26 2.45 -15.48 -2.56
N ARG A 27 3.09 -15.36 -1.39
CA ARG A 27 3.02 -16.36 -0.34
C ARG A 27 1.73 -16.17 0.45
N TYR A 28 0.97 -17.24 0.60
CA TYR A 28 -0.13 -17.30 1.55
C TYR A 28 0.42 -17.87 2.86
N TYR A 29 0.45 -17.02 3.88
CA TYR A 29 0.83 -17.44 5.22
C TYR A 29 -0.39 -17.97 5.96
N SER A 30 -0.18 -18.97 6.80
CA SER A 30 -1.18 -19.35 7.80
C SER A 30 -1.53 -18.12 8.64
N LYS A 31 -2.81 -18.04 9.04
CA LYS A 31 -3.26 -17.00 9.97
C LYS A 31 -2.52 -17.19 11.29
N LEU A 32 -1.89 -16.12 11.77
CA LEU A 32 -1.38 -16.08 13.13
C LEU A 32 -2.56 -16.04 14.11
N HIS A 33 -2.30 -16.33 15.39
CA HIS A 33 -3.32 -16.28 16.45
C HIS A 33 -4.12 -14.94 16.44
N TYR A 34 -3.43 -13.83 16.16
CA TYR A 34 -4.01 -12.49 16.08
C TYR A 34 -4.58 -12.10 14.71
N ASP A 35 -4.58 -13.01 13.73
CA ASP A 35 -5.16 -12.79 12.38
C ASP A 35 -6.58 -13.36 12.24
N ALA A 36 -7.01 -14.25 13.16
CA ALA A 36 -8.25 -15.02 13.05
C ALA A 36 -9.46 -14.40 13.77
N GLN A 37 -9.26 -13.40 14.62
CA GLN A 37 -10.36 -12.77 15.33
C GLN A 37 -11.04 -11.72 14.42
N PRO A 38 -12.38 -11.73 14.27
CA PRO A 38 -13.08 -10.54 13.86
C PRO A 38 -12.66 -9.44 14.83
N LEU A 39 -12.34 -8.25 14.32
CA LEU A 39 -11.93 -7.04 15.07
C LEU A 39 -12.95 -6.57 16.14
N ASP A 40 -13.96 -7.37 16.46
CA ASP A 40 -15.06 -7.08 17.37
C ASP A 40 -14.87 -7.64 18.79
N ARG A 41 -13.90 -8.51 19.05
CA ARG A 41 -13.55 -8.90 20.43
C ARG A 41 -12.09 -8.61 20.66
N ASP A 42 -11.84 -7.80 21.68
CA ASP A 42 -10.54 -7.38 22.19
C ASP A 42 -9.82 -6.27 21.40
N ALA A 43 -10.57 -5.21 21.07
CA ALA A 43 -10.03 -3.87 20.84
C ALA A 43 -9.15 -3.37 22.03
N GLU A 44 -9.25 -3.99 23.20
CA GLU A 44 -8.46 -3.67 24.37
C GLU A 44 -7.04 -4.28 24.37
N GLN A 45 -6.77 -5.34 23.59
CA GLN A 45 -5.45 -6.00 23.56
C GLN A 45 -4.63 -5.74 22.30
N MET A 46 -5.25 -5.44 21.15
CA MET A 46 -4.55 -4.93 19.97
C MET A 46 -4.71 -3.42 19.91
N GLY A 47 -3.70 -2.68 20.38
CA GLY A 47 -3.73 -1.23 20.59
C GLY A 47 -4.57 -0.43 19.59
N ASP A 48 -5.46 0.40 20.14
CA ASP A 48 -6.46 1.34 19.58
C ASP A 48 -5.99 2.28 18.44
N CYS A 49 -5.29 1.78 17.43
CA CYS A 49 -4.97 2.54 16.23
C CYS A 49 -6.20 2.40 15.28
N ASN A 50 -7.20 3.25 15.52
CA ASN A 50 -8.54 3.24 14.95
C ASN A 50 -8.52 3.60 13.44
N LYS A 51 -8.19 2.64 12.58
CA LYS A 51 -8.51 2.79 11.16
C LYS A 51 -10.03 2.79 11.00
N PHE A 52 -10.56 3.69 10.16
CA PHE A 52 -11.97 3.86 9.77
C PHE A 52 -12.67 2.62 9.17
N TYR A 53 -12.53 1.44 9.77
CA TYR A 53 -13.22 0.22 9.37
C TYR A 53 -14.75 0.41 9.39
N LYS A 54 -15.23 1.23 10.34
CA LYS A 54 -16.65 1.58 10.51
C LYS A 54 -17.27 2.28 9.29
N THR A 55 -16.49 3.02 8.49
CA THR A 55 -17.02 3.76 7.33
C THR A 55 -17.08 2.89 6.07
N TYR A 56 -16.13 1.98 5.89
CA TYR A 56 -16.07 1.12 4.71
C TYR A 56 -16.95 -0.14 4.84
N SER A 57 -17.11 -0.69 6.04
CA SER A 57 -17.92 -1.90 6.29
C SER A 57 -19.43 -1.66 6.15
N LYS A 58 -19.92 -0.44 6.36
CA LYS A 58 -21.37 -0.16 6.39
C LYS A 58 -22.04 -0.07 5.02
N ASN A 59 -21.27 0.18 3.95
CA ASN A 59 -21.86 0.55 2.65
C ASN A 59 -21.77 -0.55 1.59
N SER A 60 -21.26 -1.75 1.91
CA SER A 60 -21.15 -2.87 0.96
C SER A 60 -20.59 -2.47 -0.41
N LEU A 61 -19.68 -1.48 -0.44
CA LEU A 61 -19.07 -1.01 -1.67
C LEU A 61 -17.95 -1.98 -2.03
N THR A 62 -18.24 -2.87 -2.97
CA THR A 62 -17.28 -3.76 -3.62
C THR A 62 -16.07 -2.99 -4.16
N GLY A 63 -14.88 -3.36 -3.71
CA GLY A 63 -13.58 -3.04 -4.31
C GLY A 63 -12.91 -1.76 -3.83
N SER A 64 -12.13 -1.83 -2.75
CA SER A 64 -11.10 -0.82 -2.50
C SER A 64 -9.87 -1.10 -3.37
N ILE A 65 -9.12 -0.06 -3.75
CA ILE A 65 -7.85 -0.20 -4.45
C ILE A 65 -6.73 0.26 -3.51
N LEU A 66 -5.68 -0.54 -3.39
CA LEU A 66 -4.41 -0.12 -2.78
C LEU A 66 -3.48 0.30 -3.91
N VAL A 67 -3.07 1.57 -3.93
CA VAL A 67 -2.10 2.07 -4.91
C VAL A 67 -0.75 2.24 -4.23
N LEU A 68 0.30 1.73 -4.85
CA LEU A 68 1.67 1.91 -4.39
C LEU A 68 2.29 3.11 -5.09
N TRP A 69 2.72 4.09 -4.30
CA TRP A 69 3.37 5.32 -4.76
C TRP A 69 4.84 5.32 -4.35
N CYS A 70 5.71 5.87 -5.20
CA CYS A 70 7.05 6.27 -4.76
C CYS A 70 7.05 7.70 -4.22
N THR A 71 8.16 8.14 -3.63
CA THR A 71 8.35 9.49 -3.09
C THR A 71 8.20 10.60 -4.14
N HIS A 72 8.38 10.28 -5.41
CA HIS A 72 8.17 11.19 -6.53
C HIS A 72 6.68 11.32 -6.93
N ALA A 73 5.74 10.72 -6.19
CA ALA A 73 4.32 10.65 -6.55
C ALA A 73 4.04 9.95 -7.89
N ILE A 74 4.94 9.03 -8.29
CA ILE A 74 4.74 8.11 -9.42
C ILE A 74 4.08 6.84 -8.87
N CYS A 75 3.00 6.40 -9.52
CA CYS A 75 2.33 5.14 -9.24
C CYS A 75 3.20 3.98 -9.77
N LEU A 76 3.61 3.09 -8.87
CA LEU A 76 4.32 1.86 -9.21
C LEU A 76 3.38 0.72 -9.60
N GLY A 77 2.14 0.79 -9.11
CA GLY A 77 1.07 -0.15 -9.41
C GLY A 77 -0.02 -0.16 -8.35
N PHE A 78 -0.96 -1.08 -8.48
CA PHE A 78 -2.08 -1.20 -7.55
C PHE A 78 -2.59 -2.63 -7.38
N HIS A 79 -3.23 -2.89 -6.24
CA HIS A 79 -4.04 -4.06 -5.96
C HIS A 79 -5.52 -3.68 -5.93
N SER A 80 -6.33 -4.45 -6.63
CA SER A 80 -7.75 -4.56 -6.33
C SER A 80 -7.93 -5.42 -5.09
N ILE A 81 -8.65 -4.91 -4.10
CA ILE A 81 -8.91 -5.59 -2.84
C ILE A 81 -10.38 -5.99 -2.84
N PRO A 82 -10.70 -7.23 -3.27
CA PRO A 82 -12.07 -7.73 -3.27
C PRO A 82 -12.57 -8.04 -1.85
N VAL A 83 -11.65 -8.38 -0.93
CA VAL A 83 -11.92 -8.68 0.48
C VAL A 83 -10.93 -7.89 1.33
N ALA A 84 -11.40 -7.21 2.36
CA ALA A 84 -10.57 -6.35 3.20
C ALA A 84 -9.47 -7.14 3.96
N GLU A 85 -8.28 -7.25 3.37
CA GLU A 85 -7.09 -7.87 4.01
C GLU A 85 -5.91 -6.90 4.01
N GLY A 86 -6.09 -5.74 4.64
CA GLY A 86 -5.23 -4.56 4.44
C GLY A 86 -3.72 -4.74 4.67
N ARG A 87 -3.27 -5.66 5.55
CA ARG A 87 -1.83 -5.89 5.82
C ARG A 87 -1.18 -6.78 4.76
N ASN A 88 -1.86 -7.85 4.35
CA ASN A 88 -1.35 -8.80 3.38
C ASN A 88 -1.18 -8.18 1.99
N ASP A 89 -2.09 -7.28 1.61
CA ASP A 89 -2.00 -6.62 0.30
C ASP A 89 -0.77 -5.72 0.20
N VAL A 90 -0.47 -4.93 1.24
CA VAL A 90 0.75 -4.10 1.27
C VAL A 90 2.00 -4.98 1.34
N PHE A 91 2.01 -5.99 2.21
CA PHE A 91 3.12 -6.96 2.27
C PHE A 91 3.37 -7.60 0.90
N SER A 92 2.32 -8.09 0.25
CA SER A 92 2.41 -8.78 -1.04
C SER A 92 2.90 -7.84 -2.13
N ALA A 93 2.45 -6.58 -2.13
CA ALA A 93 2.90 -5.56 -3.07
C ALA A 93 4.41 -5.34 -2.98
N ILE A 94 4.95 -5.26 -1.77
CA ILE A 94 6.38 -5.01 -1.56
C ILE A 94 7.21 -6.29 -1.80
N TYR A 95 6.78 -7.41 -1.23
CA TYR A 95 7.56 -8.66 -1.26
C TYR A 95 7.65 -9.27 -2.67
N THR A 96 6.60 -9.14 -3.48
CA THR A 96 6.56 -9.75 -4.82
C THR A 96 7.20 -8.90 -5.91
N ARG A 97 7.40 -7.60 -5.68
CA ARG A 97 7.81 -6.63 -6.72
C ARG A 97 9.22 -6.07 -6.54
N PHE A 98 9.74 -6.07 -5.31
CA PHE A 98 11.05 -5.47 -5.02
C PHE A 98 12.10 -6.54 -4.73
N PRO A 99 13.25 -6.57 -5.44
CA PRO A 99 14.33 -7.53 -5.14
C PRO A 99 14.85 -7.38 -3.72
N VAL A 100 14.97 -6.13 -3.27
CA VAL A 100 15.35 -5.74 -1.91
C VAL A 100 14.24 -4.87 -1.34
N ALA A 101 13.85 -5.12 -0.10
CA ALA A 101 12.82 -4.32 0.55
C ALA A 101 13.21 -2.83 0.57
N PRO A 102 12.26 -1.91 0.33
CA PRO A 102 12.52 -0.49 0.50
C PRO A 102 13.06 -0.19 1.90
N GLN A 103 14.01 0.76 1.99
CA GLN A 103 14.57 1.18 3.27
C GLN A 103 13.52 1.88 4.16
N VAL A 104 12.55 2.54 3.53
CA VAL A 104 11.46 3.23 4.21
C VAL A 104 10.14 2.86 3.54
N ILE A 105 9.16 2.49 4.35
CA ILE A 105 7.77 2.29 3.94
C ILE A 105 6.92 3.22 4.80
N VAL A 106 6.25 4.18 4.16
CA VAL A 106 5.28 5.06 4.81
C VAL A 106 3.88 4.51 4.54
N TYR A 107 3.12 4.27 5.60
CA TYR A 107 1.76 3.71 5.52
C TYR A 107 0.94 4.08 6.75
N ASP A 108 -0.33 4.44 6.58
CA ASP A 108 -1.23 4.83 7.68
C ASP A 108 -1.24 3.75 8.77
N PHE A 109 -1.27 2.47 8.39
CA PHE A 109 -1.29 1.34 9.34
C PHE A 109 0.08 0.66 9.49
N ALA A 110 1.18 1.44 9.36
CA ALA A 110 2.55 0.94 9.44
C ALA A 110 2.86 0.22 10.76
N CYS A 111 2.27 0.68 11.87
CA CYS A 111 2.44 0.08 13.20
C CYS A 111 2.10 -1.41 13.27
N GLN A 112 1.13 -1.85 12.46
CA GLN A 112 0.68 -3.25 12.40
C GLN A 112 1.25 -3.98 11.18
N LEU A 113 1.65 -3.24 10.15
CA LEU A 113 2.39 -3.77 9.01
C LEU A 113 3.80 -4.24 9.42
N ALA A 114 4.51 -3.48 10.25
CA ALA A 114 5.86 -3.81 10.69
C ALA A 114 5.97 -5.20 11.35
N PRO A 115 5.21 -5.53 12.42
CA PRO A 115 5.25 -6.86 13.01
C PRO A 115 4.76 -7.94 12.02
N TYR A 116 3.76 -7.63 11.19
CA TYR A 116 3.27 -8.55 10.17
C TYR A 116 4.38 -8.97 9.19
N CYS A 117 5.15 -8.01 8.70
CA CYS A 117 6.28 -8.21 7.79
C CYS A 117 7.43 -8.94 8.46
N LEU A 118 7.80 -8.55 9.69
CA LEU A 118 8.94 -9.12 10.40
C LEU A 118 8.70 -10.56 10.84
N VAL A 119 7.49 -10.92 11.30
CA VAL A 119 7.17 -12.31 11.67
C VAL A 119 7.25 -13.26 10.47
N ARG A 120 6.89 -12.78 9.27
CA ARG A 120 6.83 -13.61 8.06
C ARG A 120 8.15 -13.66 7.31
N GLU A 121 8.79 -12.51 7.13
CA GLU A 121 9.95 -12.33 6.25
C GLU A 121 11.00 -11.39 6.87
N ALA A 122 11.38 -11.66 8.14
CA ALA A 122 12.36 -10.87 8.90
C ALA A 122 13.63 -10.56 8.10
N ARG A 123 14.22 -11.57 7.44
CA ARG A 123 15.48 -11.42 6.70
C ARG A 123 15.36 -10.41 5.56
N TYR A 124 14.21 -10.37 4.89
CA TYR A 124 13.94 -9.48 3.78
C TYR A 124 13.67 -8.05 4.25
N PHE A 125 12.90 -7.87 5.34
CA PHE A 125 12.52 -6.56 5.89
C PHE A 125 13.45 -6.03 6.99
N ARG A 126 14.58 -6.69 7.30
CA ARG A 126 15.47 -6.33 8.42
C ARG A 126 16.04 -4.91 8.38
N HIS A 127 16.11 -4.31 7.19
CA HIS A 127 16.61 -2.94 6.99
C HIS A 127 15.50 -1.96 6.59
N THR A 128 14.23 -2.38 6.71
CA THR A 128 13.08 -1.56 6.38
C THR A 128 12.56 -0.87 7.63
N ARG A 129 12.45 0.46 7.56
CA ARG A 129 11.75 1.27 8.55
C ARG A 129 10.30 1.45 8.12
N PHE A 130 9.40 1.13 9.03
CA PHE A 130 7.96 1.29 8.84
C PHE A 130 7.50 2.54 9.58
N LEU A 131 7.02 3.53 8.85
CA LEU A 131 6.64 4.82 9.40
C LEU A 131 5.16 5.11 9.11
N ILE A 132 4.46 5.63 10.12
CA ILE A 132 3.07 6.05 10.05
C ILE A 132 3.00 7.35 9.26
N ASP A 133 2.09 7.41 8.30
CA ASP A 133 1.83 8.62 7.53
C ASP A 133 1.47 9.79 8.46
N GLU A 134 2.12 10.94 8.26
CA GLU A 134 2.01 12.10 9.15
C GLU A 134 0.58 12.66 9.19
N MET A 135 -0.11 12.64 8.05
CA MET A 135 -1.51 13.11 7.96
C MET A 135 -2.46 12.24 8.78
N HIS A 136 -2.10 10.98 9.01
CA HIS A 136 -2.88 10.01 9.76
C HIS A 136 -2.33 9.76 11.17
N ALA A 137 -1.21 10.38 11.55
CA ALA A 137 -0.56 10.17 12.84
C ALA A 137 -1.46 10.46 14.05
N HIS A 138 -2.41 11.38 13.92
CA HIS A 138 -3.36 11.73 15.00
C HIS A 138 -4.30 10.56 15.38
N ASP A 139 -4.55 9.63 14.46
CA ASP A 139 -5.37 8.43 14.70
C ASP A 139 -4.59 7.34 15.48
N HIS A 140 -3.31 7.57 15.78
CA HIS A 140 -2.38 6.61 16.35
C HIS A 140 -1.96 6.94 17.79
N THR A 141 -2.91 7.09 18.71
CA THR A 141 -2.64 7.58 20.08
C THR A 141 -1.82 6.63 20.96
N ARG A 142 -1.87 5.32 20.72
CA ARG A 142 -1.17 4.29 21.53
C ARG A 142 0.00 3.62 20.80
N CYS A 143 0.28 4.04 19.58
CA CYS A 143 1.36 3.48 18.79
C CYS A 143 2.71 4.04 19.28
N GLY A 144 3.79 3.25 19.18
CA GLY A 144 5.11 3.64 19.71
C GLY A 144 5.73 4.82 18.98
N GLN A 145 6.43 5.71 19.70
CA GLN A 145 6.98 6.97 19.15
C GLN A 145 7.96 6.75 17.98
N ALA A 146 8.65 5.62 17.94
CA ALA A 146 9.55 5.26 16.84
C ALA A 146 8.83 5.01 15.50
N CYS A 147 7.53 4.74 15.51
CA CYS A 147 6.74 4.48 14.31
C CYS A 147 6.26 5.78 13.64
N PHE A 148 6.40 6.95 14.26
CA PHE A 148 5.90 8.20 13.68
C PHE A 148 6.94 8.82 12.74
N THR A 149 6.52 9.16 11.52
CA THR A 149 7.42 9.80 10.56
C THR A 149 7.98 11.12 11.11
N SER A 150 7.15 11.94 11.73
CA SER A 150 7.57 13.23 12.33
C SER A 150 8.68 13.09 13.38
N ASN A 151 8.66 12.02 14.18
CA ASN A 151 9.73 11.75 15.13
C ASN A 151 11.01 11.27 14.42
N ALA A 152 10.87 10.41 13.41
CA ALA A 152 12.03 9.92 12.66
C ALA A 152 12.74 11.06 11.89
N MET A 153 11.98 12.01 11.34
CA MET A 153 12.51 13.20 10.66
C MET A 153 13.37 14.10 11.56
N ARG A 154 13.20 14.05 12.89
CA ARG A 154 14.01 14.85 13.82
C ARG A 154 15.44 14.37 13.95
N TYR A 155 15.70 13.11 13.60
CA TYR A 155 16.98 12.45 13.83
C TYR A 155 17.60 11.87 12.55
N ASP A 156 16.91 11.97 11.41
CA ASP A 156 17.37 11.41 10.14
C ASP A 156 16.98 12.32 8.96
N ASP A 157 17.98 13.02 8.43
CA ASP A 157 17.85 13.94 7.30
C ASP A 157 17.35 13.23 6.02
N CYS A 158 17.67 11.94 5.85
CA CYS A 158 17.18 11.19 4.70
C CYS A 158 15.66 11.02 4.75
N ILE A 159 15.10 10.77 5.95
CA ILE A 159 13.64 10.70 6.12
C ILE A 159 13.02 12.09 6.01
N GLN A 160 13.70 13.14 6.47
CA GLN A 160 13.24 14.52 6.31
C GLN A 160 13.03 14.92 4.84
N MET A 161 13.85 14.40 3.94
CA MET A 161 13.72 14.61 2.48
C MET A 161 12.67 13.71 1.81
N VAL A 162 12.11 12.72 2.52
CA VAL A 162 11.06 11.86 1.96
C VAL A 162 9.76 12.64 1.83
N ASN A 163 9.20 12.69 0.63
CA ASN A 163 7.88 13.24 0.40
C ASN A 163 6.78 12.30 0.93
N THR A 164 6.44 12.47 2.21
CA THR A 164 5.35 11.75 2.88
C THR A 164 3.98 12.05 2.27
N SER A 165 3.80 13.24 1.68
CA SER A 165 2.55 13.68 1.07
C SER A 165 2.23 13.05 -0.30
N ALA A 166 3.16 12.30 -0.88
CA ALA A 166 3.01 11.68 -2.20
C ALA A 166 1.75 10.81 -2.29
N VAL A 167 1.48 10.03 -1.24
CA VAL A 167 0.33 9.14 -1.15
C VAL A 167 -0.98 9.94 -1.07
N GLU A 168 -1.05 10.98 -0.23
CA GLU A 168 -2.27 11.79 -0.13
C GLU A 168 -2.57 12.55 -1.43
N CYS A 169 -1.55 13.10 -2.08
CA CYS A 169 -1.68 13.68 -3.41
C CYS A 169 -2.23 12.68 -4.44
N GLY A 170 -1.67 11.47 -4.46
CA GLY A 170 -2.12 10.38 -5.33
C GLY A 170 -3.55 9.95 -5.03
N ASN A 171 -3.91 9.79 -3.75
CA ASN A 171 -5.25 9.43 -3.30
C ASN A 171 -6.28 10.51 -3.63
N LYS A 172 -5.92 11.79 -3.54
CA LYS A 172 -6.75 12.90 -4.04
C LYS A 172 -6.98 12.80 -5.55
N GLY A 173 -5.99 12.34 -6.30
CA GLY A 173 -6.12 11.97 -7.72
C GLY A 173 -7.15 10.86 -7.92
N MET A 174 -7.03 9.77 -7.16
CA MET A 174 -7.95 8.61 -7.22
C MET A 174 -9.39 8.97 -6.88
N LYS A 175 -9.62 9.92 -5.95
CA LYS A 175 -10.96 10.44 -5.64
C LYS A 175 -11.68 11.00 -6.87
N ARG A 176 -10.95 11.47 -7.90
CA ARG A 176 -11.54 12.03 -9.15
C ARG A 176 -12.24 10.98 -10.00
N ILE A 177 -11.73 9.75 -10.02
CA ILE A 177 -12.30 8.66 -10.82
C ILE A 177 -13.24 7.76 -10.04
N ARG A 178 -13.30 7.92 -8.71
CA ARG A 178 -14.08 7.06 -7.80
C ARG A 178 -15.52 6.85 -8.26
N LYS A 179 -16.23 7.92 -8.62
CA LYS A 179 -17.64 7.85 -9.06
C LYS A 179 -17.78 7.11 -10.39
N SER A 180 -16.89 7.36 -11.35
CA SER A 180 -16.93 6.68 -12.65
C SER A 180 -16.66 5.18 -12.48
N VAL A 181 -15.64 4.84 -11.70
CA VAL A 181 -15.25 3.44 -11.44
C VAL A 181 -16.35 2.67 -10.71
N SER A 182 -17.10 3.30 -9.79
CA SER A 182 -18.16 2.61 -9.03
C SER A 182 -19.35 2.14 -9.88
N PHE A 183 -19.54 2.67 -11.09
CA PHE A 183 -20.58 2.24 -12.03
C PHE A 183 -20.07 1.29 -13.12
N MET A 184 -18.77 0.97 -13.12
CA MET A 184 -18.17 0.08 -14.11
C MET A 184 -18.21 -1.38 -13.65
N MET A 185 -18.31 -2.29 -14.61
CA MET A 185 -17.98 -3.70 -14.34
C MET A 185 -16.52 -3.82 -13.90
N TYR A 186 -16.22 -4.80 -13.05
CA TYR A 186 -14.90 -5.00 -12.47
C TYR A 186 -13.76 -4.93 -13.49
N GLY A 187 -13.90 -5.63 -14.63
CA GLY A 187 -12.87 -5.63 -15.66
C GLY A 187 -12.59 -4.24 -16.25
N HIS A 188 -13.66 -3.49 -16.56
CA HIS A 188 -13.55 -2.13 -17.07
C HIS A 188 -12.99 -1.17 -16.02
N ALA A 189 -13.39 -1.33 -14.74
CA ALA A 189 -12.88 -0.56 -13.64
C ALA A 189 -11.34 -0.67 -13.50
N ILE A 190 -10.79 -1.88 -13.61
CA ILE A 190 -9.35 -2.12 -13.52
C ILE A 190 -8.62 -1.50 -14.71
N GLN A 191 -9.09 -1.73 -15.94
CA GLN A 191 -8.48 -1.17 -17.16
C GLN A 191 -8.52 0.36 -17.14
N PHE A 192 -9.67 0.95 -16.79
CA PHE A 192 -9.83 2.40 -16.67
C PHE A 192 -8.88 2.98 -15.62
N THR A 193 -8.79 2.35 -14.46
CA THR A 193 -7.87 2.76 -13.38
C THR A 193 -6.42 2.70 -13.85
N LYS A 194 -6.02 1.64 -14.55
CA LYS A 194 -4.68 1.52 -15.12
C LYS A 194 -4.37 2.67 -16.07
N VAL A 195 -5.24 2.93 -17.06
CA VAL A 195 -5.02 4.02 -18.02
C VAL A 195 -4.94 5.38 -17.32
N PHE A 196 -5.79 5.62 -16.33
CA PHE A 196 -5.73 6.85 -15.53
C PHE A 196 -4.37 7.01 -14.82
N LEU A 197 -3.86 5.95 -14.19
CA LEU A 197 -2.58 5.98 -13.50
C LEU A 197 -1.38 6.09 -14.46
N ASP A 198 -1.46 5.50 -15.66
CA ASP A 198 -0.44 5.66 -16.69
C ASP A 198 -0.36 7.13 -17.17
N ILE A 199 -1.52 7.78 -17.38
CA ILE A 199 -1.59 9.21 -17.72
C ILE A 199 -1.07 10.07 -16.56
N TRP A 200 -1.42 9.72 -15.32
CA TRP A 200 -0.89 10.38 -14.13
C TRP A 200 0.63 10.35 -14.11
N ASN A 201 1.22 9.16 -14.27
CA ASN A 201 2.67 8.97 -14.28
C ASN A 201 3.34 9.80 -15.37
N ARG A 202 2.79 9.79 -16.59
CA ARG A 202 3.30 10.62 -17.69
C ARG A 202 3.31 12.10 -17.33
N ASN A 203 2.24 12.60 -16.70
CA ASN A 203 2.15 14.00 -16.30
C ASN A 203 3.10 14.37 -15.15
N VAL A 204 3.34 13.45 -14.21
CA VAL A 204 4.34 13.63 -13.15
C VAL A 204 5.74 13.69 -13.74
N ILE A 205 6.11 12.74 -14.60
CA ILE A 205 7.41 12.68 -15.26
C ILE A 205 7.64 13.94 -16.12
N ASN A 206 6.63 14.38 -16.89
CA ASN A 206 6.73 15.59 -17.69
C ASN A 206 6.90 16.86 -16.84
N ARG A 207 6.34 16.90 -15.63
CA ARG A 207 6.55 18.02 -14.70
C ARG A 207 7.97 18.02 -14.14
N MET A 208 8.51 16.84 -13.82
CA MET A 208 9.89 16.70 -13.34
C MET A 208 10.91 17.05 -14.41
N ALA A 209 10.68 16.66 -15.66
CA ALA A 209 11.59 16.94 -16.77
C ALA A 209 11.62 18.41 -17.21
N LYS A 210 10.69 19.23 -16.71
CA LYS A 210 10.63 20.68 -16.97
C LYS A 210 11.26 21.52 -15.85
N VAL A 211 11.70 20.88 -14.77
CA VAL A 211 12.46 21.48 -13.66
C VAL A 211 13.94 21.28 -13.95
#